data_AF-A0A8K1FD74-F1
#
_entry.id   AF-A0A8K1FD74-F1
#
_cell.length_a   1.000
_cell.length_b   1.000
_cell.length_c   1.000
_cell.angle_alpha   90.00
_cell.angle_beta   90.00
_cell.angle_gamma   90.00
#
_symmetry.space_group_name_H-M   'P 1'
#
loop_
_entity.id
_entity.type
_entity.pdbx_description
1 polymer ?
#
loop_
_entity_poly.entity_id
_entity_poly.type
_entity_poly.pdbx_seq_one_letter_code
_entity_poly.pdbx_strand_id
1 'polypeptide(L)'
;MLMRQRLVHHCRRAWRDGQRHNGFVNAEAQLRPISSAGGEQGSAESREFTSWLATNNVDSRNLHESVRTYLGLTEGSQLTLSPQKRQHDVASNVFVNKVGDVAFWCFRSYGDALEQQDKEAVERVGQVMRELSPWGNMAKGDVWQHFYIRRFFLSNAPLQAFLELYNVHCEASTAAKERFLPLPSALLLREYCWRGRFHEAVKAFAVLRLQDHEKRSFTALLHESEQYDTLWQVYKHQEQLEAEKGVAAPLLDAFYILHALKELDERAELVHRFEQLTPQEQSRAKIQQLLANA
;
A
#
# COMPACT_ATOMS: atom_id res chain seq x y z
N MET A 1 0.58 5.23 -25.07
CA MET A 1 1.02 3.82 -24.83
C MET A 1 2.51 3.70 -24.52
N LEU A 2 3.41 4.47 -25.18
CA LEU A 2 4.86 4.47 -24.92
C LEU A 2 5.29 5.07 -23.56
N MET A 3 4.52 5.99 -22.96
CA MET A 3 4.83 6.60 -21.65
C MET A 3 4.67 5.65 -20.45
N ARG A 4 3.66 4.77 -20.45
CA ARG A 4 3.49 3.73 -19.40
C ARG A 4 4.69 2.78 -19.32
N GLN A 5 5.32 2.47 -20.45
CA GLN A 5 6.50 1.59 -20.48
C GLN A 5 7.75 2.27 -19.95
N ARG A 6 7.92 3.59 -20.18
CA ARG A 6 9.06 4.36 -19.66
C ARG A 6 8.99 4.55 -18.14
N LEU A 7 7.81 4.85 -17.59
CA LEU A 7 7.58 4.95 -16.15
C LEU A 7 7.89 3.62 -15.44
N VAL A 8 7.37 2.51 -15.97
CA VAL A 8 7.65 1.16 -15.45
C VAL A 8 9.14 0.83 -15.53
N HIS A 9 9.83 1.23 -16.59
CA HIS A 9 11.27 0.94 -16.74
C HIS A 9 12.15 1.80 -15.83
N HIS A 10 11.82 3.07 -15.61
CA HIS A 10 12.61 3.96 -14.75
C HIS A 10 12.42 3.62 -13.26
N CYS A 11 11.18 3.32 -12.83
CA CYS A 11 10.90 2.87 -11.47
C CYS A 11 11.52 1.48 -11.18
N ARG A 12 11.54 0.56 -12.16
CA ARG A 12 12.24 -0.75 -12.05
C ARG A 12 13.75 -0.65 -11.87
N ARG A 13 14.37 0.44 -12.34
CA ARG A 13 15.81 0.67 -12.20
C ARG A 13 16.13 1.19 -10.80
N ALA A 14 15.40 2.20 -10.34
CA ALA A 14 15.49 2.70 -8.96
C ALA A 14 15.19 1.61 -7.90
N TRP A 15 14.24 0.71 -8.17
CA TRP A 15 13.93 -0.45 -7.31
C TRP A 15 15.10 -1.44 -7.21
N ARG A 16 15.75 -1.77 -8.33
CA ARG A 16 16.92 -2.67 -8.35
C ARG A 16 18.13 -2.09 -7.64
N ASP A 17 18.31 -0.78 -7.70
CA ASP A 17 19.46 -0.12 -7.08
C ASP A 17 19.27 0.03 -5.56
N GLY A 18 18.02 0.12 -5.06
CA GLY A 18 17.70 0.10 -3.63
C GLY A 18 17.75 -1.29 -2.96
N GLN A 19 17.62 -2.39 -3.73
CA GLN A 19 17.59 -3.77 -3.21
C GLN A 19 18.99 -4.38 -2.97
N ARG A 20 20.06 -3.81 -3.55
CA ARG A 20 21.44 -4.36 -3.44
C ARG A 20 22.07 -4.28 -2.04
N HIS A 21 21.34 -3.83 -1.02
CA HIS A 21 21.86 -3.68 0.34
C HIS A 21 21.27 -4.65 1.38
N ASN A 22 20.26 -5.47 1.03
CA ASN A 22 19.65 -6.42 1.97
C ASN A 22 19.65 -7.84 1.38
N GLY A 23 20.61 -8.66 1.82
CA GLY A 23 20.88 -10.00 1.31
C GLY A 23 19.83 -11.06 1.67
N PHE A 24 18.71 -11.09 0.94
CA PHE A 24 17.77 -12.22 0.91
C PHE A 24 17.43 -12.58 -0.54
N VAL A 25 18.25 -13.44 -1.14
CA VAL A 25 18.24 -13.76 -2.59
C VAL A 25 17.09 -14.69 -3.04
N ASN A 26 16.34 -15.29 -2.11
CA ASN A 26 15.36 -16.33 -2.47
C ASN A 26 13.89 -15.86 -2.61
N ALA A 27 13.54 -14.65 -2.19
CA ALA A 27 12.20 -14.08 -2.44
C ALA A 27 12.10 -13.37 -3.81
N GLU A 28 13.25 -13.09 -4.47
CA GLU A 28 13.33 -12.29 -5.70
C GLU A 28 12.68 -12.94 -6.93
N ALA A 29 12.57 -14.28 -6.97
CA ALA A 29 12.02 -14.98 -8.13
C ALA A 29 10.52 -14.72 -8.35
N GLN A 30 9.78 -14.32 -7.30
CA GLN A 30 8.33 -14.07 -7.34
C GLN A 30 7.97 -12.56 -7.35
N LEU A 31 8.97 -11.68 -7.26
CA LEU A 31 8.84 -10.22 -7.18
C LEU A 31 9.02 -9.50 -8.53
N ARG A 32 8.98 -10.23 -9.66
CA ARG A 32 8.99 -9.58 -10.98
C ARG A 32 7.71 -8.76 -11.17
N PRO A 33 7.80 -7.47 -11.58
CA PRO A 33 6.62 -6.71 -11.94
C PRO A 33 6.04 -7.28 -13.23
N ILE A 34 4.82 -7.79 -13.16
CA ILE A 34 4.07 -8.26 -14.33
C ILE A 34 3.90 -7.06 -15.27
N SER A 35 4.43 -7.20 -16.48
CA SER A 35 4.22 -6.24 -17.57
C SER A 35 2.71 -6.13 -17.84
N SER A 36 2.20 -4.91 -17.98
CA SER A 36 0.79 -4.58 -18.22
C SER A 36 0.32 -4.91 -19.64
N ALA A 37 0.56 -6.14 -20.08
CA ALA A 37 0.00 -6.70 -21.31
C ALA A 37 -0.43 -8.14 -21.05
N GLY A 38 -1.74 -8.33 -20.83
CA GLY A 38 -2.34 -9.64 -20.59
C GLY A 38 -3.32 -9.59 -19.42
N GLY A 39 -4.60 -9.37 -19.74
CA GLY A 39 -5.68 -9.70 -18.82
C GLY A 39 -5.68 -11.21 -18.50
N GLU A 40 -6.32 -11.55 -17.40
CA GLU A 40 -6.76 -12.91 -17.01
C GLU A 40 -5.80 -13.85 -16.25
N GLN A 41 -4.50 -13.58 -16.11
CA GLN A 41 -3.64 -14.48 -15.31
C GLN A 41 -3.69 -14.27 -13.78
N GLY A 42 -4.29 -13.17 -13.29
CA GLY A 42 -4.43 -12.92 -11.86
C GLY A 42 -5.57 -13.68 -11.15
N SER A 43 -6.36 -14.48 -11.87
CA SER A 43 -7.58 -15.10 -11.34
C SER A 43 -7.40 -16.50 -10.76
N ALA A 44 -6.31 -17.21 -11.11
CA ALA A 44 -6.09 -18.60 -10.74
C ALA A 44 -5.33 -18.76 -9.41
N GLU A 45 -4.33 -17.91 -9.14
CA GLU A 45 -3.40 -18.08 -8.02
C GLU A 45 -3.97 -17.73 -6.63
N SER A 46 -5.23 -17.28 -6.53
CA SER A 46 -5.77 -16.74 -5.26
C SER A 46 -7.13 -17.30 -4.85
N ARG A 47 -7.57 -18.39 -5.50
CA ARG A 47 -8.84 -19.07 -5.19
C ARG A 47 -8.65 -20.33 -4.33
N GLU A 48 -7.43 -20.70 -4.00
CA GLU A 48 -7.17 -21.96 -3.30
C GLU A 48 -7.83 -22.00 -1.93
N PHE A 49 -7.70 -20.96 -1.12
CA PHE A 49 -8.34 -20.93 0.20
C PHE A 49 -9.87 -20.95 0.12
N THR A 50 -10.48 -20.16 -0.79
CA THR A 50 -11.93 -20.18 -0.99
C THR A 50 -12.44 -21.53 -1.49
N SER A 51 -11.72 -22.15 -2.42
CA SER A 51 -12.01 -23.49 -2.92
C SER A 51 -11.88 -24.54 -1.82
N TRP A 52 -10.85 -24.41 -0.98
CA TRP A 52 -10.62 -25.28 0.16
C TRP A 52 -11.74 -25.17 1.20
N LEU A 53 -12.20 -23.94 1.53
CA LEU A 53 -13.34 -23.73 2.42
C LEU A 53 -14.61 -24.41 1.89
N ALA A 54 -14.89 -24.28 0.60
CA ALA A 54 -16.05 -24.90 -0.04
C ALA A 54 -15.96 -26.43 -0.06
N THR A 55 -14.77 -26.97 -0.36
CA THR A 55 -14.54 -28.43 -0.47
C THR A 55 -14.64 -29.12 0.89
N ASN A 56 -14.18 -28.47 1.96
CA ASN A 56 -14.15 -29.05 3.30
C ASN A 56 -15.43 -28.76 4.12
N ASN A 57 -16.44 -28.14 3.50
CA ASN A 57 -17.71 -27.76 4.13
C ASN A 57 -17.50 -27.08 5.50
N VAL A 58 -16.58 -26.12 5.51
CA VAL A 58 -16.15 -25.45 6.74
C VAL A 58 -17.32 -24.67 7.34
N ASP A 59 -17.67 -24.97 8.58
CA ASP A 59 -18.61 -24.16 9.33
C ASP A 59 -18.00 -22.77 9.56
N SER A 60 -18.73 -21.74 9.11
CA SER A 60 -18.40 -20.33 9.32
C SER A 60 -18.10 -19.96 10.78
N ARG A 61 -18.61 -20.73 11.76
CA ARG A 61 -18.37 -20.52 13.20
C ARG A 61 -16.96 -20.95 13.64
N ASN A 62 -16.35 -21.90 12.93
CA ASN A 62 -15.03 -22.48 13.25
C ASN A 62 -13.96 -22.12 12.21
N LEU A 63 -14.15 -20.98 11.55
CA LEU A 63 -13.29 -20.53 10.45
C LEU A 63 -11.83 -20.34 10.91
N HIS A 64 -11.63 -19.90 12.15
CA HIS A 64 -10.32 -19.69 12.76
C HIS A 64 -9.52 -21.01 12.92
N GLU A 65 -10.16 -22.11 13.34
CA GLU A 65 -9.53 -23.45 13.39
C GLU A 65 -9.21 -23.99 12.00
N SER A 66 -10.07 -23.68 11.04
CA SER A 66 -9.91 -24.10 9.66
C SER A 66 -8.72 -23.42 9.00
N VAL A 67 -8.42 -22.16 9.35
CA VAL A 67 -7.20 -21.45 8.93
C VAL A 67 -5.95 -22.16 9.45
N ARG A 68 -5.93 -22.55 10.73
CA ARG A 68 -4.79 -23.32 11.28
C ARG A 68 -4.61 -24.64 10.54
N THR A 69 -5.70 -25.34 10.24
CA THR A 69 -5.66 -26.58 9.47
C THR A 69 -5.13 -26.36 8.06
N TYR A 70 -5.62 -25.34 7.35
CA TYR A 70 -5.16 -24.98 6.01
C TYR A 70 -3.66 -24.64 5.99
N LEU A 71 -3.20 -23.87 6.97
CA LEU A 71 -1.78 -23.51 7.14
C LEU A 71 -0.91 -24.69 7.61
N GLY A 72 -1.49 -25.83 8.01
CA GLY A 72 -0.76 -27.01 8.50
C GLY A 72 -0.26 -26.85 9.95
N LEU A 73 -0.96 -26.06 10.76
CA LEU A 73 -0.56 -25.61 12.10
C LEU A 73 -1.25 -26.35 13.26
N THR A 74 -1.84 -27.53 13.02
CA THR A 74 -2.60 -28.29 14.04
C THR A 74 -1.76 -28.62 15.29
N GLU A 75 -2.40 -28.63 16.47
CA GLU A 75 -1.77 -28.68 17.80
C GLU A 75 -0.80 -29.87 18.01
N GLY A 76 -1.04 -31.02 17.36
CA GLY A 76 -0.14 -32.19 17.43
C GLY A 76 1.21 -32.00 16.70
N SER A 77 1.25 -31.08 15.73
CA SER A 77 2.42 -30.80 14.89
C SER A 77 3.37 -29.81 15.56
N GLN A 78 2.86 -28.83 16.32
CA GLN A 78 3.70 -27.76 16.87
C GLN A 78 4.50 -28.14 18.12
N LEU A 79 4.01 -29.11 18.91
CA LEU A 79 4.67 -29.59 20.13
C LEU A 79 5.81 -30.59 19.85
N THR A 80 5.84 -31.19 18.66
CA THR A 80 6.82 -32.22 18.27
C THR A 80 7.91 -31.71 17.34
N LEU A 81 7.77 -30.49 16.79
CA LEU A 81 8.75 -29.90 15.87
C LEU A 81 9.77 -29.05 16.63
N SER A 82 11.05 -29.26 16.32
CA SER A 82 12.14 -28.43 16.85
C SER A 82 11.95 -26.96 16.45
N PRO A 83 12.41 -25.98 17.27
CA PRO A 83 12.32 -24.56 16.94
C PRO A 83 12.87 -24.21 15.54
N GLN A 84 13.94 -24.89 15.10
CA GLN A 84 14.55 -24.73 13.78
C GLN A 84 13.64 -25.23 12.65
N LYS A 85 12.95 -26.36 12.85
CA LYS A 85 12.02 -26.89 11.85
C LYS A 85 10.76 -26.02 11.74
N ARG A 86 10.27 -25.46 12.85
CA ARG A 86 9.19 -24.45 12.84
C ARG A 86 9.59 -23.19 12.07
N GLN A 87 10.81 -22.69 12.27
CA GLN A 87 11.32 -21.56 11.49
C GLN A 87 11.47 -21.90 9.99
N HIS A 88 11.93 -23.10 9.66
CA HIS A 88 12.08 -23.55 8.28
C HIS A 88 10.72 -23.71 7.56
N ASP A 89 9.74 -24.32 8.23
CA ASP A 89 8.41 -24.58 7.65
C ASP A 89 7.63 -23.27 7.43
N VAL A 90 7.72 -22.32 8.38
CA VAL A 90 7.14 -20.97 8.26
C VAL A 90 7.85 -20.12 7.19
N ALA A 91 9.13 -20.40 6.92
CA ALA A 91 9.88 -19.75 5.84
C ALA A 91 9.72 -20.44 4.47
N SER A 92 8.96 -21.54 4.39
CA SER A 92 8.77 -22.26 3.14
C SER A 92 7.88 -21.49 2.16
N ASN A 93 8.17 -21.59 0.86
CA ASN A 93 7.34 -20.98 -0.18
C ASN A 93 5.89 -21.46 -0.14
N VAL A 94 5.66 -22.72 0.23
CA VAL A 94 4.32 -23.30 0.35
C VAL A 94 3.55 -22.59 1.46
N PHE A 95 4.16 -22.38 2.62
CA PHE A 95 3.54 -21.68 3.73
C PHE A 95 3.23 -20.22 3.38
N VAL A 96 4.21 -19.51 2.81
CA VAL A 96 4.05 -18.11 2.37
C VAL A 96 2.92 -17.97 1.34
N ASN A 97 2.79 -18.91 0.39
CA ASN A 97 1.70 -18.90 -0.57
C ASN A 97 0.34 -19.05 0.12
N LYS A 98 0.20 -20.02 1.03
CA LYS A 98 -1.03 -20.22 1.80
C LYS A 98 -1.41 -18.99 2.65
N VAL A 99 -0.43 -18.38 3.32
CA VAL A 99 -0.62 -17.11 4.03
C VAL A 99 -1.13 -16.03 3.08
N GLY A 100 -0.61 -16.01 1.85
CA GLY A 100 -1.03 -15.07 0.81
C GLY A 100 -2.47 -15.26 0.35
N ASP A 101 -2.91 -16.51 0.24
CA ASP A 101 -4.28 -16.84 -0.17
C ASP A 101 -5.29 -16.46 0.93
N VAL A 102 -4.94 -16.74 2.19
CA VAL A 102 -5.75 -16.30 3.34
C VAL A 102 -5.78 -14.77 3.41
N ALA A 103 -4.64 -14.08 3.26
CA ALA A 103 -4.58 -12.63 3.30
C ALA A 103 -5.41 -11.97 2.18
N PHE A 104 -5.31 -12.49 0.95
CA PHE A 104 -6.15 -12.02 -0.15
C PHE A 104 -7.63 -12.22 0.14
N TRP A 105 -8.00 -13.42 0.64
CA TRP A 105 -9.37 -13.74 1.00
C TRP A 105 -9.89 -12.80 2.09
N CYS A 106 -9.07 -12.45 3.09
CA CYS A 106 -9.43 -11.49 4.12
C CYS A 106 -9.76 -10.13 3.51
N PHE A 107 -8.86 -9.55 2.70
CA PHE A 107 -9.13 -8.24 2.11
C PHE A 107 -10.38 -8.23 1.25
N ARG A 108 -10.53 -9.23 0.36
CA ARG A 108 -11.69 -9.33 -0.52
C ARG A 108 -12.99 -9.47 0.27
N SER A 109 -13.05 -10.44 1.18
CA SER A 109 -14.26 -10.76 1.94
C SER A 109 -14.64 -9.62 2.89
N TYR A 110 -13.65 -8.91 3.45
CA TYR A 110 -13.91 -7.72 4.25
C TYR A 110 -14.49 -6.59 3.39
N GLY A 111 -13.94 -6.37 2.19
CA GLY A 111 -14.48 -5.41 1.23
C GLY A 111 -15.93 -5.70 0.85
N ASP A 112 -16.23 -6.94 0.49
CA ASP A 112 -17.59 -7.40 0.14
C ASP A 112 -18.55 -7.23 1.33
N ALA A 113 -18.10 -7.54 2.55
CA ALA A 113 -18.89 -7.37 3.77
C ALA A 113 -19.17 -5.90 4.11
N LEU A 114 -18.22 -4.99 3.88
CA LEU A 114 -18.43 -3.55 4.06
C LEU A 114 -19.49 -3.01 3.10
N GLU A 115 -19.44 -3.42 1.84
CA GLU A 115 -20.43 -3.02 0.83
C GLU A 115 -21.84 -3.49 1.18
N GLN A 116 -21.95 -4.72 1.70
CA GLN A 116 -23.21 -5.31 2.13
C GLN A 116 -23.66 -4.87 3.52
N GLN A 117 -22.82 -4.12 4.25
CA GLN A 117 -23.04 -3.73 5.65
C GLN A 117 -23.25 -4.95 6.58
N ASP A 118 -22.67 -6.10 6.24
CA ASP A 118 -22.74 -7.33 7.03
C ASP A 118 -21.71 -7.29 8.17
N LYS A 119 -22.18 -6.87 9.35
CA LYS A 119 -21.35 -6.80 10.56
C LYS A 119 -20.83 -8.15 11.02
N GLU A 120 -21.59 -9.23 10.81
CA GLU A 120 -21.18 -10.56 11.23
C GLU A 120 -20.06 -11.08 10.33
N ALA A 121 -20.15 -10.84 9.01
CA ALA A 121 -19.08 -11.15 8.08
C ALA A 121 -17.80 -10.36 8.39
N VAL A 122 -17.91 -9.06 8.70
CA VAL A 122 -16.77 -8.24 9.12
C VAL A 122 -16.06 -8.85 10.33
N GLU A 123 -16.79 -9.23 11.37
CA GLU A 123 -16.19 -9.84 12.56
C GLU A 123 -15.55 -11.21 12.26
N ARG A 124 -16.21 -12.06 11.47
CA ARG A 124 -15.65 -13.37 11.05
C ARG A 124 -14.34 -13.21 10.29
N VAL A 125 -14.25 -12.26 9.36
CA VAL A 125 -13.01 -11.99 8.62
C VAL A 125 -11.95 -11.41 9.55
N GLY A 126 -12.34 -10.55 10.49
CA GLY A 126 -11.45 -10.05 11.55
C GLY A 126 -10.82 -11.18 12.36
N GLN A 127 -11.60 -12.18 12.78
CA GLN A 127 -11.09 -13.36 13.50
C GLN A 127 -10.05 -14.13 12.70
N VAL A 128 -10.27 -14.35 11.40
CA VAL A 128 -9.29 -15.00 10.52
C VAL A 128 -8.00 -14.18 10.43
N MET A 129 -8.11 -12.85 10.33
CA MET A 129 -6.93 -11.99 10.31
C MET A 129 -6.15 -12.03 11.63
N ARG A 130 -6.84 -12.08 12.78
CA ARG A 130 -6.19 -12.26 14.10
C ARG A 130 -5.39 -13.57 14.15
N GLU A 131 -5.96 -14.67 13.63
CA GLU A 131 -5.26 -15.96 13.56
C GLU A 131 -4.07 -15.97 12.60
N LEU A 132 -4.15 -15.22 11.49
CA LEU A 132 -3.06 -15.11 10.52
C LEU A 132 -1.88 -14.28 11.06
N SER A 133 -2.17 -13.32 11.94
CA SER A 133 -1.25 -12.27 12.39
C SER A 133 0.05 -12.76 13.04
N PRO A 134 0.09 -13.86 13.82
CA PRO A 134 1.35 -14.41 14.34
C PRO A 134 2.28 -14.97 13.26
N TRP A 135 1.76 -15.30 12.07
CA TRP A 135 2.46 -16.07 11.04
C TRP A 135 2.99 -15.24 9.87
N GLY A 136 2.53 -13.99 9.74
CA GLY A 136 3.04 -13.03 8.79
C GLY A 136 2.90 -11.64 9.35
N ASN A 137 3.94 -10.81 9.25
CA ASN A 137 3.96 -9.51 9.93
C ASN A 137 3.64 -8.37 8.96
N MET A 138 2.37 -8.01 8.84
CA MET A 138 1.92 -6.93 7.96
C MET A 138 2.50 -5.57 8.36
N ALA A 139 2.96 -5.43 9.60
CA ALA A 139 3.37 -4.16 10.18
C ALA A 139 4.89 -3.97 10.30
N LYS A 140 5.69 -5.05 10.26
CA LYS A 140 7.15 -5.03 10.39
C LYS A 140 7.83 -5.85 9.31
N GLY A 141 8.90 -5.28 8.77
CA GLY A 141 9.71 -5.89 7.72
C GLY A 141 9.15 -5.60 6.34
N ASP A 142 9.97 -4.95 5.51
CA ASP A 142 9.59 -4.47 4.19
C ASP A 142 8.98 -5.58 3.32
N VAL A 143 9.54 -6.79 3.37
CA VAL A 143 9.07 -7.92 2.56
C VAL A 143 7.61 -8.26 2.86
N TRP A 144 7.24 -8.35 4.14
CA TRP A 144 5.87 -8.67 4.54
C TRP A 144 4.92 -7.51 4.27
N GLN A 145 5.36 -6.27 4.48
CA GLN A 145 4.56 -5.10 4.12
C GLN A 145 4.22 -5.09 2.62
N HIS A 146 5.22 -5.28 1.75
CA HIS A 146 5.01 -5.38 0.31
C HIS A 146 4.12 -6.58 -0.06
N PHE A 147 4.31 -7.71 0.62
CA PHE A 147 3.50 -8.90 0.41
C PHE A 147 2.01 -8.65 0.69
N TYR A 148 1.66 -8.14 1.88
CA TYR A 148 0.28 -7.85 2.25
C TYR A 148 -0.33 -6.74 1.39
N ILE A 149 0.43 -5.68 1.09
CA ILE A 149 -0.04 -4.61 0.19
C ILE A 149 -0.35 -5.18 -1.20
N ARG A 150 0.51 -6.06 -1.74
CA ARG A 150 0.24 -6.71 -3.03
C ARG A 150 -1.03 -7.54 -2.97
N ARG A 151 -1.26 -8.32 -1.91
CA ARG A 151 -2.50 -9.11 -1.73
C ARG A 151 -3.73 -8.22 -1.63
N PHE A 152 -3.65 -7.12 -0.89
CA PHE A 152 -4.68 -6.09 -0.83
C PHE A 152 -5.01 -5.54 -2.23
N PHE A 153 -4.02 -5.08 -2.98
CA PHE A 153 -4.26 -4.53 -4.32
C PHE A 153 -4.80 -5.57 -5.31
N LEU A 154 -4.41 -6.84 -5.18
CA LEU A 154 -4.97 -7.91 -6.02
C LEU A 154 -6.43 -8.21 -5.68
N SER A 155 -6.83 -8.02 -4.42
CA SER A 155 -8.20 -8.28 -3.97
C SER A 155 -9.22 -7.25 -4.45
N ASN A 156 -8.77 -6.10 -4.98
CA ASN A 156 -9.60 -4.93 -5.31
C ASN A 156 -10.45 -4.39 -4.14
N ALA A 157 -10.14 -4.78 -2.90
CA ALA A 157 -10.83 -4.28 -1.72
C ALA A 157 -10.64 -2.75 -1.58
N PRO A 158 -11.62 -2.05 -0.96
CA PRO A 158 -11.48 -0.61 -0.69
C PRO A 158 -10.39 -0.36 0.37
N LEU A 159 -9.80 0.85 0.36
CA LEU A 159 -8.78 1.26 1.33
C LEU A 159 -9.21 1.01 2.79
N GLN A 160 -10.49 1.20 3.11
CA GLN A 160 -11.03 0.94 4.45
C GLN A 160 -10.74 -0.49 4.91
N ALA A 161 -10.88 -1.49 4.04
CA ALA A 161 -10.59 -2.88 4.39
C ALA A 161 -9.11 -3.08 4.76
N PHE A 162 -8.19 -2.38 4.10
CA PHE A 162 -6.77 -2.42 4.46
C PHE A 162 -6.53 -1.82 5.83
N LEU A 163 -7.09 -0.63 6.09
CA LEU A 163 -6.90 0.08 7.35
C LEU A 163 -7.46 -0.70 8.54
N GLU A 164 -8.65 -1.27 8.41
CA GLU A 164 -9.28 -2.05 9.48
C GLU A 164 -8.54 -3.37 9.73
N LEU A 165 -8.19 -4.12 8.69
CA LEU A 165 -7.45 -5.37 8.87
C LEU A 165 -6.02 -5.13 9.37
N TYR A 166 -5.41 -3.98 9.04
CA TYR A 166 -4.15 -3.57 9.65
C TYR A 166 -4.30 -3.28 11.15
N ASN A 167 -5.38 -2.63 11.57
CA ASN A 167 -5.67 -2.41 13.00
C ASN A 167 -5.85 -3.75 13.73
N VAL A 168 -6.66 -4.66 13.17
CA VAL A 168 -6.84 -6.02 13.70
C VAL A 168 -5.51 -6.76 13.81
N HIS A 169 -4.64 -6.65 12.80
CA HIS A 169 -3.30 -7.22 12.84
C HIS A 169 -2.47 -6.64 13.98
N CYS A 170 -2.43 -5.31 14.09
CA CYS A 170 -1.72 -4.61 15.15
C CYS A 170 -2.23 -5.01 16.54
N GLU A 171 -3.54 -5.13 16.75
CA GLU A 171 -4.12 -5.60 18.02
C GLU A 171 -3.68 -7.03 18.36
N ALA A 172 -3.75 -7.95 17.39
CA ALA A 172 -3.31 -9.32 17.57
C ALA A 172 -1.80 -9.44 17.83
N SER A 173 -1.00 -8.59 17.19
CA SER A 173 0.47 -8.55 17.37
C SER A 173 0.92 -7.78 18.61
N THR A 174 0.18 -6.77 19.08
CA THR A 174 0.52 -5.95 20.27
C THR A 174 0.25 -6.69 21.57
N ALA A 175 -0.69 -7.65 21.58
CA ALA A 175 -0.78 -8.67 22.63
C ALA A 175 0.55 -9.45 22.82
N ALA A 176 1.47 -9.40 21.85
CA ALA A 176 2.81 -10.00 21.87
C ALA A 176 3.98 -9.02 22.18
N LYS A 177 3.74 -7.83 22.75
CA LYS A 177 4.74 -6.90 23.35
C LYS A 177 5.52 -5.91 22.45
N GLU A 178 5.00 -5.42 21.33
CA GLU A 178 5.61 -4.27 20.62
C GLU A 178 4.64 -3.08 20.52
N ARG A 179 5.14 -1.87 20.84
CA ARG A 179 4.40 -0.59 20.75
C ARG A 179 4.10 -0.29 19.28
N PHE A 180 2.87 0.18 19.02
CA PHE A 180 2.37 0.80 17.76
C PHE A 180 3.30 0.65 16.55
N LEU A 181 3.09 -0.42 15.78
CA LEU A 181 3.81 -0.57 14.53
C LEU A 181 3.25 0.45 13.51
N PRO A 182 4.11 1.24 12.84
CA PRO A 182 3.65 2.28 11.94
C PRO A 182 3.08 1.67 10.66
N LEU A 183 1.90 2.14 10.26
CA LEU A 183 1.27 1.81 8.98
C LEU A 183 2.25 2.16 7.84
N PRO A 184 2.48 1.26 6.86
CA PRO A 184 3.34 1.54 5.71
C PRO A 184 2.65 2.49 4.71
N SER A 185 2.25 3.68 5.16
CA SER A 185 1.45 4.67 4.44
C SER A 185 2.11 5.11 3.13
N ALA A 186 3.40 5.46 3.16
CA ALA A 186 4.13 5.86 1.96
C ALA A 186 4.20 4.74 0.91
N LEU A 187 4.36 3.49 1.35
CA LEU A 187 4.39 2.34 0.45
C LEU A 187 3.03 2.11 -0.21
N LEU A 188 1.94 2.23 0.56
CA LEU A 188 0.58 2.09 0.05
C LEU A 188 0.27 3.14 -1.03
N LEU A 189 0.63 4.41 -0.79
CA LEU A 189 0.47 5.49 -1.78
C LEU A 189 1.29 5.26 -3.04
N ARG A 190 2.55 4.84 -2.88
CA ARG A 190 3.43 4.53 -4.00
C ARG A 190 2.87 3.41 -4.88
N GLU A 191 2.30 2.38 -4.26
CA GLU A 191 1.65 1.28 -4.98
C GLU A 191 0.39 1.70 -5.73
N TYR A 192 -0.43 2.62 -5.19
CA TYR A 192 -1.54 3.22 -5.94
C TYR A 192 -1.02 3.91 -7.22
N CYS A 193 0.03 4.72 -7.10
CA CYS A 193 0.65 5.41 -8.25
C CYS A 193 1.21 4.44 -9.29
N TRP A 194 1.96 3.42 -8.87
CA TRP A 194 2.54 2.42 -9.78
C TRP A 194 1.49 1.62 -10.55
N ARG A 195 0.30 1.46 -9.98
CA ARG A 195 -0.85 0.82 -10.62
C ARG A 195 -1.71 1.79 -11.44
N GLY A 196 -1.36 3.07 -11.48
CA GLY A 196 -2.11 4.12 -12.17
C GLY A 196 -3.45 4.48 -11.51
N ARG A 197 -3.65 4.11 -10.24
CA ARG A 197 -4.86 4.38 -9.45
C ARG A 197 -4.75 5.73 -8.74
N PHE A 198 -4.48 6.80 -9.50
CA PHE A 198 -4.15 8.12 -8.94
C PHE A 198 -5.29 8.76 -8.14
N HIS A 199 -6.54 8.62 -8.59
CA HIS A 199 -7.70 9.13 -7.86
C HIS A 199 -7.83 8.52 -6.45
N GLU A 200 -7.52 7.23 -6.34
CA GLU A 200 -7.51 6.54 -5.04
C GLU A 200 -6.30 6.92 -4.20
N ALA A 201 -5.16 7.20 -4.84
CA ALA A 201 -3.99 7.75 -4.15
C ALA A 201 -4.31 9.09 -3.48
N VAL A 202 -5.10 9.96 -4.11
CA VAL A 202 -5.56 11.24 -3.50
C VAL A 202 -6.44 10.97 -2.29
N LYS A 203 -7.43 10.08 -2.40
CA LYS A 203 -8.29 9.70 -1.28
C LYS A 203 -7.48 9.10 -0.13
N ALA A 204 -6.52 8.25 -0.46
CA ALA A 204 -5.61 7.66 0.51
C ALA A 204 -4.73 8.73 1.18
N PHE A 205 -4.19 9.68 0.43
CA PHE A 205 -3.38 10.77 0.96
C PHE A 205 -4.13 11.57 2.03
N ALA A 206 -5.44 11.77 1.84
CA ALA A 206 -6.30 12.50 2.77
C ALA A 206 -6.55 11.77 4.11
N VAL A 207 -6.57 10.44 4.08
CA VAL A 207 -6.93 9.61 5.26
C VAL A 207 -5.68 9.09 5.98
N LEU A 208 -4.59 8.85 5.25
CA LEU A 208 -3.37 8.27 5.80
C LEU A 208 -2.60 9.29 6.64
N ARG A 209 -2.10 8.84 7.79
CA ARG A 209 -1.17 9.62 8.62
C ARG A 209 0.22 9.56 8.01
N LEU A 210 0.53 10.55 7.17
CA LEU A 210 1.83 10.70 6.52
C LEU A 210 2.71 11.68 7.30
N GLN A 211 3.98 11.33 7.42
CA GLN A 211 5.04 12.23 7.86
C GLN A 211 5.38 13.23 6.75
N ASP A 212 5.97 14.37 7.15
CA ASP A 212 6.34 15.46 6.24
C ASP A 212 7.22 15.01 5.06
N HIS A 213 8.22 14.18 5.34
CA HIS A 213 9.10 13.65 4.30
C HIS A 213 8.37 12.69 3.35
N GLU A 214 7.38 11.94 3.83
CA GLU A 214 6.56 11.03 3.00
C GLU A 214 5.64 11.84 2.07
N LYS A 215 5.04 12.92 2.58
CA LYS A 215 4.23 13.84 1.77
C LYS A 215 5.05 14.47 0.64
N ARG A 216 6.25 14.95 0.95
CA ARG A 216 7.19 15.51 -0.04
C ARG A 216 7.66 14.46 -1.06
N SER A 217 7.96 13.23 -0.60
CA SER A 217 8.33 12.14 -1.51
C SER A 217 7.18 11.75 -2.43
N PHE A 218 5.94 11.77 -1.94
CA PHE A 218 4.75 11.47 -2.73
C PHE A 218 4.47 12.54 -3.79
N THR A 219 4.58 13.83 -3.46
CA THR A 219 4.38 14.91 -4.45
C THR A 219 5.49 14.93 -5.50
N ALA A 220 6.74 14.64 -5.12
CA ALA A 220 7.82 14.43 -6.08
C ALA A 220 7.52 13.26 -7.04
N LEU A 221 7.02 12.13 -6.52
CA LEU A 221 6.62 10.98 -7.35
C LEU A 221 5.51 11.34 -8.34
N LEU A 222 4.50 12.11 -7.92
CA LEU A 222 3.43 12.56 -8.81
C LEU A 222 3.94 13.51 -9.90
N HIS A 223 4.86 14.40 -9.55
CA HIS A 223 5.53 15.30 -10.49
C HIS A 223 6.36 14.54 -11.52
N GLU A 224 7.21 13.60 -11.07
CA GLU A 224 8.01 12.72 -11.93
C GLU A 224 7.16 11.83 -12.83
N SER A 225 5.95 11.50 -12.39
CA SER A 225 4.97 10.72 -13.16
C SER A 225 4.10 11.59 -14.07
N GLU A 226 4.35 12.89 -14.14
CA GLU A 226 3.59 13.88 -14.93
C GLU A 226 2.08 13.88 -14.61
N GLN A 227 1.71 13.54 -13.37
CA GLN A 227 0.31 13.50 -12.94
C GLN A 227 -0.11 14.83 -12.31
N TYR A 228 -0.07 15.90 -13.12
CA TYR A 228 -0.25 17.28 -12.67
C TYR A 228 -1.63 17.54 -12.05
N ASP A 229 -2.71 16.99 -12.61
CA ASP A 229 -4.06 17.07 -12.03
C ASP A 229 -4.13 16.47 -10.61
N THR A 230 -3.47 15.32 -10.43
CA THR A 230 -3.45 14.60 -9.16
C THR A 230 -2.61 15.35 -8.14
N LEU A 231 -1.44 15.84 -8.57
CA LEU A 231 -0.55 16.67 -7.75
C LEU A 231 -1.27 17.94 -7.27
N TRP A 232 -2.04 18.59 -8.14
CA TRP A 232 -2.82 19.77 -7.79
C TRP A 232 -3.93 19.45 -6.76
N GLN A 233 -4.62 18.32 -6.89
CA GLN A 233 -5.62 17.88 -5.90
C GLN A 233 -4.98 17.61 -4.52
N VAL A 234 -3.83 16.93 -4.49
CA VAL A 234 -3.07 16.67 -3.26
C VAL A 234 -2.65 17.98 -2.59
N TYR A 235 -2.20 18.95 -3.37
CA TYR A 235 -1.82 20.26 -2.85
C TYR A 235 -2.99 20.99 -2.22
N LYS A 236 -4.12 21.11 -2.92
CA LYS A 236 -5.33 21.77 -2.38
C LYS A 236 -5.79 21.12 -1.07
N HIS A 237 -5.72 19.80 -0.98
CA HIS A 237 -6.04 19.10 0.25
C HIS A 237 -5.05 19.40 1.39
N GLN A 238 -3.75 19.40 1.10
CA GLN A 238 -2.72 19.70 2.10
C GLN A 238 -2.79 21.16 2.59
N GLU A 239 -3.08 22.11 1.69
CA GLU A 239 -3.28 23.51 2.02
C GLU A 239 -4.46 23.71 2.98
N GLN A 240 -5.60 23.04 2.71
CA GLN A 240 -6.75 23.08 3.63
C GLN A 240 -6.38 22.59 5.04
N LEU A 241 -5.64 21.49 5.12
CA LEU A 241 -5.17 20.94 6.40
C LEU A 241 -4.18 21.87 7.12
N GLU A 242 -3.34 22.60 6.38
CA GLU A 242 -2.39 23.58 6.93
C GLU A 242 -3.11 24.82 7.45
N ALA A 243 -4.10 25.31 6.70
CA ALA A 243 -4.94 26.43 7.11
C ALA A 243 -5.72 26.12 8.41
N GLU A 244 -6.30 24.91 8.52
CA GLU A 244 -6.98 24.45 9.74
C GLU A 244 -6.05 24.38 10.96
N LYS A 245 -4.77 24.05 10.73
CA LYS A 245 -3.75 23.93 11.79
C LYS A 245 -3.02 25.25 12.09
N GLY A 246 -3.27 26.30 11.31
CA GLY A 246 -2.57 27.58 11.42
C GLY A 246 -1.07 27.47 11.11
N VAL A 247 -0.66 26.56 10.24
CA VAL A 247 0.75 26.40 9.86
C VAL A 247 1.15 27.56 8.96
N ALA A 248 2.18 28.32 9.36
CA ALA A 248 2.60 29.53 8.67
C ALA A 248 3.44 29.30 7.40
N ALA A 249 4.07 28.14 7.25
CA ALA A 249 4.94 27.83 6.12
C ALA A 249 4.43 26.61 5.34
N PRO A 250 4.35 26.68 4.00
CA PRO A 250 3.84 25.58 3.18
C PRO A 250 4.79 24.38 3.28
N LEU A 251 4.23 23.19 3.50
CA LEU A 251 5.05 21.97 3.64
C LEU A 251 5.60 21.47 2.30
N LEU A 252 4.82 21.62 1.24
CA LEU A 252 5.07 21.09 -0.10
C LEU A 252 5.88 22.09 -0.93
N ASP A 253 6.76 21.58 -1.80
CA ASP A 253 7.62 22.45 -2.62
C ASP A 253 6.82 23.23 -3.66
N ALA A 254 6.86 24.56 -3.56
CA ALA A 254 6.22 25.49 -4.50
C ALA A 254 6.56 25.24 -5.97
N PHE A 255 7.77 24.76 -6.28
CA PHE A 255 8.18 24.49 -7.66
C PHE A 255 7.28 23.45 -8.33
N TYR A 256 6.94 22.36 -7.63
CA TYR A 256 6.12 21.29 -8.21
C TYR A 256 4.71 21.78 -8.52
N ILE A 257 4.19 22.69 -7.71
CA ILE A 257 2.84 23.24 -7.85
C ILE A 257 2.76 24.24 -9.00
N LEU A 258 3.71 25.18 -9.06
CA LEU A 258 3.78 26.12 -10.18
C LEU A 258 3.98 25.38 -11.51
N HIS A 259 4.75 24.29 -11.51
CA HIS A 259 4.91 23.44 -12.69
C HIS A 259 3.62 22.74 -13.08
N ALA A 260 2.91 22.17 -12.12
CA ALA A 260 1.62 21.55 -12.39
C ALA A 260 0.62 22.57 -12.98
N LEU A 261 0.49 23.76 -12.39
CA LEU A 261 -0.42 24.80 -12.88
C LEU A 261 -0.06 25.27 -14.29
N LYS A 262 1.23 25.38 -14.61
CA LYS A 262 1.68 25.69 -15.96
C LYS A 262 1.23 24.63 -16.97
N GLU A 263 1.48 23.36 -16.67
CA GLU A 263 1.14 22.25 -17.56
C GLU A 263 -0.38 22.03 -17.69
N LEU A 264 -1.16 22.49 -16.72
CA LEU A 264 -2.62 22.49 -16.74
C LEU A 264 -3.22 23.75 -17.41
N ASP A 265 -2.39 24.69 -17.90
CA ASP A 265 -2.79 25.98 -18.48
C ASP A 265 -3.60 26.88 -17.53
N GLU A 266 -3.39 26.73 -16.22
CA GLU A 266 -4.07 27.50 -15.17
C GLU A 266 -3.30 28.80 -14.87
N ARG A 267 -3.14 29.66 -15.88
CA ARG A 267 -2.22 30.81 -15.83
C ARG A 267 -2.56 31.83 -14.74
N ALA A 268 -3.84 32.11 -14.54
CA ALA A 268 -4.29 33.06 -13.51
C ALA A 268 -3.92 32.57 -12.10
N GLU A 269 -4.16 31.30 -11.83
CA GLU A 269 -3.81 30.67 -10.56
C GLU A 269 -2.28 30.60 -10.40
N LEU A 270 -1.54 30.26 -11.45
CA LEU A 270 -0.07 30.24 -11.43
C LEU A 270 0.52 31.61 -11.02
N VAL A 271 0.03 32.71 -11.60
CA VAL A 271 0.49 34.07 -11.24
C VAL A 271 0.14 34.37 -9.78
N HIS A 272 -1.12 34.11 -9.40
CA HIS A 272 -1.59 34.34 -8.04
C HIS A 272 -0.73 33.59 -7.00
N ARG A 273 -0.41 32.32 -7.27
CA ARG A 273 0.41 31.48 -6.40
C ARG A 273 1.85 31.95 -6.35
N PHE A 274 2.42 32.39 -7.47
CA PHE A 274 3.77 32.94 -7.47
C PHE A 274 3.89 34.20 -6.60
N GLU A 275 2.90 35.10 -6.66
CA GLU A 275 2.87 36.31 -5.84
C GLU A 275 2.77 36.04 -4.34
N GLN A 276 2.15 34.93 -3.94
CA GLN A 276 2.06 34.50 -2.55
C GLN A 276 3.37 33.92 -1.99
N LEU A 277 4.33 33.55 -2.85
CA LEU A 277 5.59 32.99 -2.39
C LEU A 277 6.46 34.03 -1.69
N THR A 278 7.30 33.56 -0.78
CA THR A 278 8.31 34.43 -0.15
C THR A 278 9.31 34.96 -1.19
N PRO A 279 9.93 36.13 -0.98
CA PRO A 279 10.94 36.66 -1.92
C PRO A 279 12.09 35.68 -2.20
N GLN A 280 12.47 34.90 -1.17
CA GLN A 280 13.48 33.86 -1.31
C GLN A 280 13.04 32.75 -2.27
N GLU A 281 11.80 32.26 -2.14
CA GLU A 281 11.27 31.24 -3.05
C GLU A 281 11.08 31.76 -4.46
N GLN A 282 10.57 33.00 -4.61
CA GLN A 282 10.45 33.63 -5.93
C GLN A 282 11.80 33.70 -6.64
N SER A 283 12.88 34.01 -5.91
CA SER A 283 14.24 34.10 -6.49
C SER A 283 14.85 32.75 -6.92
N ARG A 284 14.21 31.60 -6.62
CA ARG A 284 14.73 30.29 -7.00
C ARG A 284 14.83 30.20 -8.53
N ALA A 285 16.04 29.94 -9.04
CA ALA A 285 16.32 29.90 -10.47
C ALA A 285 15.36 28.99 -11.27
N LYS A 286 14.97 27.83 -10.71
CA LYS A 286 14.01 26.91 -11.32
C LYS A 286 12.61 27.53 -11.50
N ILE A 287 12.14 28.32 -10.54
CA ILE A 287 10.83 28.99 -10.62
C ILE A 287 10.89 30.13 -11.64
N GLN A 288 11.97 30.92 -11.63
CA GLN A 288 12.16 31.98 -12.63
C GLN A 288 12.20 31.45 -14.07
N GLN A 289 12.92 30.35 -14.29
CA GLN A 289 12.95 29.67 -15.59
C GLN A 289 11.58 29.14 -16.02
N LEU A 290 10.79 28.63 -15.07
CA LEU A 290 9.46 28.10 -15.34
C LEU A 290 8.53 29.20 -15.84
N LEU A 291 8.55 30.38 -15.19
CA LEU A 291 7.74 31.55 -15.52
C LEU A 291 8.18 32.25 -16.80
N ALA A 292 9.48 32.34 -17.07
CA ALA A 292 9.99 32.90 -18.32
C ALA A 292 9.52 32.10 -19.56
N ASN A 293 9.20 30.82 -19.36
CA ASN A 293 8.74 29.90 -20.39
C ASN A 293 7.22 29.63 -20.34
N ALA A 294 6.45 30.34 -19.50
CA ALA A 294 5.00 30.17 -19.29
C ALA A 294 4.20 31.25 -20.01
#